data_AF-A0A1T5DCY7-F1
#
_entry.id   AF-A0A1T5DCY7-F1
#
_cell.length_a   1.000
_cell.length_b   1.000
_cell.length_c   1.000
_cell.angle_alpha   90.00
_cell.angle_beta   90.00
_cell.angle_gamma   90.00
#
_symmetry.space_group_name_H-M   'P 1'
#
loop_
_entity.id
_entity.type
_entity.pdbx_description
1 polymer ?
#
loop_
_entity_poly.entity_id
_entity_poly.type
_entity_poly.pdbx_seq_one_letter_code
_entity_poly.pdbx_strand_id
1 'polypeptide(L)'
;MKSLAYLALIATAGLSVASHAEEPNQKADKSNPDRMICRSEPVIGSRLAKTKRCMTKAQWDEDRRLTRMQLEQNQGGRYKNN
;
A
#
# COMPACT_ATOMS: atom_id res chain seq x y z
N MET A 1 -41.24 -14.86 -39.31
CA MET A 1 -39.84 -14.47 -39.09
C MET A 1 -39.58 -14.41 -37.59
N LYS A 2 -38.53 -15.12 -37.15
CA LYS A 2 -37.86 -15.06 -35.83
C LYS A 2 -38.73 -15.39 -34.60
N SER A 3 -38.93 -16.69 -34.39
CA SER A 3 -39.14 -17.26 -33.06
C SER A 3 -38.02 -18.25 -32.82
N LEU A 4 -37.09 -17.92 -31.92
CA LEU A 4 -36.24 -18.87 -31.21
C LEU A 4 -35.94 -18.28 -29.84
N ALA A 5 -36.67 -18.80 -28.88
CA ALA A 5 -36.50 -18.57 -27.47
C ALA A 5 -35.39 -19.49 -26.93
N TYR A 6 -34.68 -18.98 -25.92
CA TYR A 6 -33.90 -19.69 -24.89
C TYR A 6 -32.76 -20.64 -25.31
N LEU A 7 -31.56 -20.30 -24.84
CA LEU A 7 -30.84 -21.13 -23.85
C LEU A 7 -29.68 -20.32 -23.26
N ALA A 8 -29.91 -19.80 -22.06
CA ALA A 8 -28.84 -19.39 -21.18
C ALA A 8 -28.04 -20.64 -20.78
N LEU A 9 -26.76 -20.69 -21.14
CA LEU A 9 -25.82 -21.65 -20.59
C LEU A 9 -24.79 -20.88 -19.78
N ILE A 10 -25.09 -20.75 -18.49
CA ILE A 10 -24.17 -20.28 -17.46
C ILE A 10 -23.13 -21.39 -17.28
N ALA A 11 -21.92 -21.20 -17.79
CA ALA A 11 -20.77 -22.02 -17.42
C ALA A 11 -19.98 -21.27 -16.35
N THR A 12 -20.38 -21.43 -15.09
CA THR A 12 -19.55 -21.08 -13.92
C THR A 12 -18.36 -22.04 -13.87
N ALA A 13 -17.27 -21.66 -14.52
CA ALA A 13 -15.97 -22.28 -14.28
C ALA A 13 -15.46 -21.79 -12.92
N GLY A 14 -15.64 -22.61 -11.89
CA GLY A 14 -14.98 -22.42 -10.59
C GLY A 14 -13.48 -22.54 -10.78
N LEU A 15 -12.76 -21.42 -10.68
CA LEU A 15 -11.31 -21.41 -10.58
C LEU A 15 -10.92 -21.35 -9.10
N SER A 16 -10.30 -22.44 -8.68
CA SER A 16 -9.78 -22.75 -7.36
C SER A 16 -9.03 -21.59 -6.72
N VAL A 17 -9.47 -21.17 -5.52
CA VAL A 17 -8.63 -20.37 -4.61
C VAL A 17 -7.58 -21.31 -4.02
N ALA A 18 -6.35 -21.23 -4.53
CA ALA A 18 -5.20 -21.86 -3.90
C ALA A 18 -4.95 -21.17 -2.55
N SER A 19 -5.23 -21.88 -1.46
CA SER A 19 -4.83 -21.49 -0.12
C SER A 19 -3.31 -21.54 -0.04
N HIS A 20 -2.65 -20.39 -0.10
CA HIS A 20 -1.22 -20.32 0.20
C HIS A 20 -1.04 -20.66 1.68
N ALA A 21 -0.47 -21.83 1.96
CA ALA A 21 0.01 -22.17 3.28
C ALA A 21 1.14 -21.19 3.63
N GLU A 22 0.96 -20.41 4.69
CA GLU A 22 1.97 -19.49 5.19
C GLU A 22 3.13 -20.31 5.76
N GLU A 23 4.25 -20.33 5.05
CA GLU A 23 5.48 -20.94 5.54
C GLU A 23 5.93 -20.27 6.85
N PRO A 24 6.63 -21.00 7.74
CA PRO A 24 7.06 -20.46 9.02
C PRO A 24 7.88 -19.20 8.78
N ASN A 25 7.43 -18.10 9.39
CA ASN A 25 8.00 -16.75 9.33
C ASN A 25 9.48 -16.77 9.75
N GLN A 26 10.37 -17.08 8.80
CA GLN A 26 11.79 -16.81 8.93
C GLN A 26 11.90 -15.31 9.16
N LYS A 27 12.50 -14.91 10.29
CA LYS A 27 12.65 -13.50 10.68
C LYS A 27 13.20 -12.73 9.48
N ALA A 28 12.33 -11.94 8.84
CA ALA A 28 12.70 -11.19 7.66
C ALA A 28 13.90 -10.30 7.99
N ASP A 29 14.98 -10.46 7.22
CA ASP A 29 16.21 -9.69 7.39
C ASP A 29 15.87 -8.20 7.40
N LYS A 30 16.22 -7.52 8.50
CA LYS A 30 15.89 -6.11 8.71
C LYS A 30 16.66 -5.19 7.76
N SER A 31 17.77 -5.67 7.22
CA SER A 31 18.64 -4.94 6.31
C SER A 31 18.16 -4.98 4.85
N ASN A 32 17.29 -5.93 4.50
CA ASN A 32 16.82 -6.09 3.12
C ASN A 32 16.07 -4.82 2.64
N PRO A 33 16.52 -4.17 1.55
CA PRO A 33 15.90 -2.95 1.02
C PRO A 33 14.51 -3.19 0.39
N ASP A 34 14.25 -4.39 -0.09
CA ASP A 34 13.01 -4.76 -0.79
C ASP A 34 11.95 -5.32 0.15
N ARG A 35 12.27 -5.49 1.44
CA ARG A 35 11.30 -5.98 2.42
C ARG A 35 10.11 -5.02 2.49
N MET A 36 8.92 -5.58 2.37
CA MET A 36 7.67 -4.83 2.46
C MET A 36 7.38 -4.44 3.91
N ILE A 37 7.12 -3.15 4.13
CA ILE A 37 6.79 -2.58 5.44
C ILE A 37 5.46 -1.84 5.29
N CYS A 38 4.45 -2.32 6.01
CA CYS A 38 3.15 -1.68 6.10
C CYS A 38 3.03 -0.86 7.38
N ARG A 39 2.63 0.41 7.25
CA ARG A 39 2.35 1.32 8.36
C ARG A 39 0.88 1.72 8.33
N SER A 40 0.28 1.90 9.50
CA SER A 40 -1.06 2.47 9.62
C SER A 40 -0.95 3.98 9.80
N GLU A 41 -1.55 4.74 8.88
CA GLU A 41 -1.53 6.20 8.88
C GLU A 41 -2.92 6.72 9.28
N PRO A 42 -3.00 7.72 10.17
CA PRO A 42 -4.28 8.35 10.51
C PRO A 42 -4.79 9.15 9.31
N VAL A 43 -6.11 9.13 9.09
CA VAL A 43 -6.73 10.00 8.09
C VAL A 43 -6.94 11.39 8.70
N ILE A 44 -6.40 12.42 8.05
CA ILE A 44 -6.57 13.80 8.49
C ILE A 44 -8.07 14.15 8.53
N GLY A 45 -8.51 14.75 9.64
CA GLY A 45 -9.93 15.08 9.87
C GLY A 45 -10.77 13.92 10.42
N SER A 46 -10.20 12.72 10.59
CA SER A 46 -10.85 11.61 11.28
C SER A 46 -10.18 11.29 12.60
N ARG A 47 -10.98 11.01 13.63
CA ARG A 47 -10.48 10.56 14.94
C ARG A 47 -10.22 9.05 15.00
N LEU A 48 -10.87 8.28 14.13
CA LEU A 48 -10.86 6.81 14.18
C LEU A 48 -10.35 6.16 12.89
N ALA A 49 -10.51 6.79 11.74
CA ALA A 49 -10.12 6.18 10.47
C ALA A 49 -8.60 6.13 10.32
N LYS A 50 -8.13 4.98 9.85
CA LYS A 50 -6.72 4.73 9.52
C LYS A 50 -6.64 4.05 8.16
N THR A 51 -5.66 4.43 7.37
CA THR A 51 -5.30 3.74 6.13
C THR A 51 -4.03 2.94 6.34
N LYS A 52 -3.83 1.88 5.55
CA LYS A 52 -2.60 1.07 5.59
C LYS A 52 -1.78 1.42 4.36
N ARG A 53 -0.57 1.94 4.56
CA ARG A 53 0.39 2.24 3.49
C ARG A 53 1.52 1.22 3.55
N CYS A 54 1.67 0.43 2.49
CA CYS A 54 2.71 -0.58 2.36
C CYS A 54 3.72 -0.15 1.31
N MET A 55 4.99 -0.11 1.66
CA MET A 55 6.10 0.22 0.76
C MET A 55 7.33 -0.60 1.13
N THR A 56 8.30 -0.71 0.23
CA THR A 56 9.59 -1.35 0.55
C THR A 56 10.39 -0.51 1.54
N LYS A 57 11.36 -1.12 2.22
CA LYS A 57 12.31 -0.43 3.11
C LYS A 57 13.03 0.72 2.37
N ALA A 58 13.48 0.48 1.14
CA ALA A 58 14.15 1.50 0.32
C ALA A 58 13.22 2.68 0.02
N GLN A 59 11.96 2.41 -0.35
CA GLN A 59 10.97 3.46 -0.60
C GLN A 59 10.69 4.29 0.67
N TRP A 60 10.61 3.64 1.84
CA TRP A 60 10.45 4.35 3.11
C TRP A 60 11.66 5.22 3.49
N ASP A 61 12.86 4.81 3.12
CA ASP A 61 14.06 5.60 3.38
C ASP A 61 14.09 6.85 2.49
N GLU A 62 13.72 6.69 1.21
CA GLU A 62 13.63 7.81 0.27
C GLU A 62 12.53 8.80 0.63
N ASP A 63 11.33 8.31 0.98
CA ASP A 63 10.21 9.13 1.46
C ASP A 63 10.60 9.99 2.66
N ARG A 64 11.36 9.43 3.62
CA ARG A 64 11.90 10.18 4.76
C ARG A 64 12.92 11.24 4.34
N ARG A 65 13.79 10.93 3.38
CA ARG A 65 14.79 11.87 2.85
C ARG A 65 14.10 13.07 2.18
N LEU A 66 13.12 12.81 1.32
CA LEU A 66 12.35 13.84 0.63
C LEU A 66 11.54 14.70 1.60
N THR A 67 10.88 14.08 2.58
CA THR A 67 10.10 14.79 3.60
C THR A 67 11.00 15.72 4.42
N ARG A 68 12.18 15.26 4.84
CA ARG A 68 13.14 16.11 5.57
C ARG A 68 13.55 17.32 4.74
N MET A 69 13.94 17.11 3.49
CA MET A 69 14.35 18.18 2.58
C MET A 69 13.23 19.23 2.43
N GLN A 70 11.98 18.80 2.26
CA GLN A 70 10.83 19.71 2.19
C GLN A 70 10.62 20.50 3.49
N LEU A 71 10.73 19.84 4.65
CA LEU A 71 10.63 20.51 5.95
C LEU A 71 11.74 21.55 6.16
N GLU A 72 12.97 21.25 5.75
CA GLU A 72 14.11 22.17 5.83
C GLU A 72 13.90 23.39 4.94
N GLN A 73 13.43 23.20 3.71
CA GLN A 73 13.11 24.31 2.79
C GLN A 73 12.02 25.22 3.35
N ASN A 74 10.94 24.63 3.87
CA ASN A 74 9.80 25.38 4.41
C ASN A 74 10.17 26.16 5.69
N GLN A 75 11.09 25.64 6.50
CA GLN A 75 11.52 26.31 7.74
C GLN A 75 12.64 27.33 7.51
N GLY A 76 13.61 27.01 6.63
CA GLY A 76 14.75 27.89 6.34
C GLY A 76 14.36 29.22 5.69
N GLY A 77 13.22 29.28 4.99
CA GLY A 77 12.68 30.52 4.41
C GLY A 77 12.13 31.51 5.43
N ARG A 78 11.77 31.10 6.67
CA ARG A 78 11.20 32.00 7.68
C ARG A 78 12.24 32.79 8.47
N TYR A 79 13.47 32.29 8.60
CA TYR A 79 14.51 32.94 9.42
C TYR A 79 15.05 34.26 8.81
N LYS A 80 15.02 34.42 7.49
CA LYS A 80 15.61 35.60 6.81
C LYS A 80 14.71 36.84 6.75
N ASN A 81 13.49 36.78 7.28
CA ASN A 81 12.47 37.83 7.08
C ASN A 81 12.07 38.56 8.37
N ASN A 82 12.88 38.53 9.43
CA ASN A 82 12.63 39.26 10.69
C ASN A 82 13.84 40.07 11.14
#